data_AF-Q75BS6-F1
#
_entry.id   AF-Q75BS6-F1
#
_cell.length_a   1.000
_cell.length_b   1.000
_cell.length_c   1.000
_cell.angle_alpha   90.00
_cell.angle_beta   90.00
_cell.angle_gamma   90.00
#
_symmetry.space_group_name_H-M   'P 1'
#
loop_
_entity.id
_entity.type
_entity.pdbx_description
1 polymer ?
#
loop_
_entity_poly.entity_id
_entity_poly.type
_entity_poly.pdbx_seq_one_letter_code
_entity_poly.pdbx_strand_id
1 'polypeptide(L)'
;MVSNILSVFNPPPSRDLTEEETKDCLPCQLMSSAFALGFGSYLLSGRAFRYNEKDKAKGITLEEFNRYNPAWWRNSLRTVGGALVLLGVVRGTEGWLWNSDKYTKEKNSR
;
A
#
# COMPACT_ATOMS: atom_id res chain seq x y z
N MET A 1 -18.83 -12.75 10.87
CA MET A 1 -19.08 -13.26 9.50
C MET A 1 -18.40 -14.60 9.36
N VAL A 2 -19.16 -15.65 9.07
CA VAL A 2 -18.59 -16.98 8.85
C VAL A 2 -18.15 -17.06 7.40
N SER A 3 -16.83 -17.02 7.17
CA SER A 3 -16.26 -17.18 5.84
C SER A 3 -16.51 -18.60 5.35
N ASN A 4 -17.14 -18.75 4.18
CA ASN A 4 -17.41 -20.03 3.55
C ASN A 4 -16.57 -20.14 2.27
N ILE A 5 -15.74 -21.19 2.15
CA ILE A 5 -14.91 -21.42 0.96
C ILE A 5 -15.72 -21.52 -0.34
N LEU A 6 -17.00 -21.92 -0.27
CA LEU A 6 -17.91 -21.98 -1.41
C LEU A 6 -18.21 -20.60 -2.02
N SER A 7 -18.15 -19.52 -1.23
CA SER A 7 -18.44 -18.17 -1.73
C SER A 7 -17.32 -17.57 -2.59
N VAL A 8 -16.16 -18.23 -2.68
CA VAL A 8 -15.07 -17.85 -3.59
C VAL A 8 -15.35 -18.36 -5.01
N PHE A 9 -15.92 -19.57 -5.13
CA PHE A 9 -16.18 -20.23 -6.41
C PHE A 9 -17.58 -19.97 -6.95
N ASN A 10 -18.52 -19.58 -6.09
CA ASN A 10 -19.83 -19.08 -6.47
C ASN A 10 -20.10 -17.77 -5.73
N PRO A 11 -19.49 -16.66 -6.18
CA PRO A 11 -19.67 -15.37 -5.52
C PRO A 11 -21.15 -14.98 -5.58
N PRO A 12 -21.68 -14.33 -4.54
CA PRO A 12 -23.01 -13.76 -4.60
C PRO A 12 -23.11 -12.77 -5.78
N PRO A 13 -24.29 -12.65 -6.41
CA PRO A 13 -24.47 -11.74 -7.54
C PRO A 13 -24.09 -10.32 -7.14
N SER A 14 -23.49 -9.57 -8.08
CA SER A 14 -23.14 -8.18 -7.88
C SER A 14 -24.39 -7.40 -7.46
N ARG A 15 -24.34 -6.77 -6.29
CA ARG A 15 -25.37 -5.86 -5.80
C ARG A 15 -24.71 -4.54 -5.44
N ASP A 16 -25.47 -3.47 -5.52
CA ASP A 16 -25.04 -2.20 -4.95
C ASP A 16 -25.00 -2.34 -3.42
N LEU A 17 -23.90 -1.88 -2.82
CA LEU A 17 -23.80 -1.78 -1.37
C LEU A 17 -24.53 -0.52 -0.93
N THR A 18 -25.27 -0.59 0.17
CA THR A 18 -25.90 0.60 0.75
C THR A 18 -24.83 1.53 1.33
N GLU A 19 -25.14 2.82 1.48
CA GLU A 19 -24.22 3.76 2.15
C GLU A 19 -23.83 3.25 3.55
N GLU A 20 -24.75 2.58 4.25
CA GLU A 20 -24.50 2.02 5.58
C GLU A 20 -23.44 0.92 5.60
N GLU A 21 -23.36 0.12 4.54
CA GLU A 21 -22.35 -0.93 4.39
C GLU A 21 -20.99 -0.39 3.91
N THR A 22 -20.95 0.83 3.37
CA THR A 22 -19.73 1.47 2.83
C THR A 22 -19.25 2.65 3.67
N LYS A 23 -19.97 2.99 4.74
CA LYS A 23 -19.64 4.11 5.65
C LYS A 23 -18.27 3.95 6.32
N ASP A 24 -17.91 2.74 6.75
CA ASP A 24 -16.67 2.49 7.50
C ASP A 24 -15.45 2.30 6.57
N CYS A 25 -15.02 3.38 5.93
CA CYS A 25 -13.80 3.39 5.11
C CYS A 25 -12.51 3.49 5.95
N LEU A 26 -12.62 3.78 7.25
CA LEU A 26 -11.49 4.08 8.14
C LEU A 26 -10.45 2.95 8.21
N PRO A 27 -10.83 1.67 8.36
CA PRO A 27 -9.87 0.57 8.39
C PRO A 27 -9.12 0.41 7.06
N CYS A 28 -9.82 0.53 5.93
CA CYS A 28 -9.25 0.45 4.60
C CYS A 28 -8.30 1.62 4.31
N GLN A 29 -8.67 2.83 4.72
CA GLN A 29 -7.85 4.04 4.59
C GLN A 29 -6.59 3.96 5.44
N LEU A 30 -6.69 3.49 6.69
CA LEU A 30 -5.54 3.26 7.56
C LEU A 30 -4.59 2.21 6.97
N MET A 31 -5.13 1.08 6.51
CA MET A 31 -4.31 0.01 5.96
C MET A 31 -3.61 0.42 4.66
N SER A 32 -4.32 1.09 3.75
CA SER A 32 -3.72 1.60 2.51
C SER A 32 -2.66 2.66 2.78
N SER A 33 -2.89 3.58 3.73
CA SER A 33 -1.92 4.60 4.11
C SER A 33 -0.69 4.01 4.78
N ALA A 34 -0.88 3.08 5.73
CA ALA A 34 0.21 2.39 6.41
C ALA A 34 1.06 1.57 5.43
N PHE A 35 0.44 0.85 4.50
CA PHE A 35 1.14 0.12 3.45
C PHE A 35 1.94 1.07 2.55
N ALA A 36 1.31 2.13 2.05
CA ALA A 36 1.94 3.07 1.15
C ALA A 36 3.13 3.78 1.81
N LEU A 37 3.00 4.21 3.06
CA LEU A 37 4.10 4.81 3.83
C LEU A 37 5.20 3.80 4.14
N GLY A 38 4.85 2.62 4.66
CA GLY A 38 5.82 1.60 5.07
C GLY A 38 6.60 1.02 3.90
N PHE A 39 5.88 0.46 2.92
CA PHE A 39 6.49 -0.13 1.73
C PHE A 39 7.12 0.92 0.82
N GLY A 40 6.48 2.09 0.68
CA GLY A 40 7.04 3.22 -0.07
C GLY A 40 8.38 3.67 0.51
N SER A 41 8.46 3.86 1.83
CA SER A 41 9.72 4.23 2.49
C SER A 41 10.80 3.14 2.34
N TYR A 42 10.41 1.87 2.43
CA TYR A 42 11.33 0.76 2.21
C TYR A 42 11.94 0.79 0.80
N LEU A 43 11.12 0.97 -0.24
CA LEU A 43 11.59 1.10 -1.61
C LEU A 43 12.44 2.37 -1.83
N LEU A 44 11.97 3.51 -1.32
CA LEU A 44 12.64 4.81 -1.47
C LEU A 44 14.04 4.80 -0.85
N SER A 45 14.21 4.15 0.30
CA SER A 45 15.52 3.97 0.95
C SER A 45 16.51 3.15 0.13
N GLY A 46 16.03 2.41 -0.87
CA GLY A 46 16.82 1.49 -1.69
C GLY A 46 17.33 0.26 -0.93
N ARG A 47 16.82 -0.01 0.28
CA ARG A 47 17.24 -1.15 1.10
C ARG A 47 16.99 -2.49 0.42
N ALA A 48 15.95 -2.57 -0.42
CA ALA A 48 15.66 -3.73 -1.27
C ALA A 48 16.77 -4.07 -2.28
N PHE A 49 17.59 -3.09 -2.67
CA PHE A 49 18.63 -3.23 -3.71
C PHE A 49 20.04 -3.01 -3.18
N ARG A 50 20.25 -3.20 -1.88
CA ARG A 50 21.58 -3.18 -1.29
C ARG A 50 22.20 -4.56 -1.37
N TYR A 51 23.41 -4.61 -1.92
CA TYR A 51 24.25 -5.79 -1.90
C TYR A 51 24.70 -6.06 -0.45
N ASN A 52 24.37 -7.24 0.07
CA ASN A 52 24.59 -7.60 1.48
C ASN A 52 25.39 -8.90 1.63
N GLU A 53 25.74 -9.26 2.86
CA GLU A 53 26.43 -10.52 3.17
C GLU A 53 25.67 -11.77 2.73
N LYS A 54 24.33 -11.70 2.66
CA LYS A 54 23.51 -12.80 2.13
C LYS A 54 23.77 -13.07 0.65
N ASP A 55 24.06 -12.03 -0.14
CA ASP A 55 24.38 -12.18 -1.56
C ASP A 55 25.80 -12.74 -1.72
N LYS A 56 26.74 -12.27 -0.88
CA LYS A 56 28.09 -12.83 -0.80
C LYS A 56 28.08 -14.32 -0.41
N ALA A 57 27.27 -14.71 0.57
CA ALA A 57 27.13 -16.09 1.03
C ALA A 57 26.53 -17.02 -0.05
N LYS A 58 25.78 -16.46 -1.00
CA LYS A 58 25.28 -17.16 -2.20
C LYS A 58 26.29 -17.21 -3.35
N GLY A 59 27.48 -16.64 -3.17
CA GLY A 59 28.51 -16.55 -4.20
C GLY A 59 28.23 -15.51 -5.29
N ILE A 60 27.24 -14.64 -5.11
CA ILE A 60 26.90 -13.60 -6.10
C ILE A 60 27.96 -12.50 -6.02
N THR A 61 28.63 -12.23 -7.12
CA THR A 61 29.58 -11.11 -7.19
C THR A 61 28.87 -9.76 -7.28
N LEU A 62 29.58 -8.67 -6.96
CA LEU A 62 29.02 -7.32 -7.10
C LEU A 62 28.64 -6.99 -8.56
N GLU A 63 29.41 -7.50 -9.51
CA GLU A 63 29.18 -7.31 -10.94
C GLU A 63 27.90 -8.02 -11.40
N GLU A 64 27.72 -9.29 -11.02
CA GLU A 64 26.50 -10.04 -11.29
C GLU A 64 25.28 -9.41 -10.62
N PHE A 65 25.42 -8.96 -9.36
CA PHE A 65 24.34 -8.26 -8.67
C PHE A 65 23.89 -7.00 -9.44
N ASN A 66 24.84 -6.21 -9.93
CA ASN A 66 24.56 -5.01 -10.72
C ASN A 66 23.97 -5.35 -12.10
N ARG A 67 24.35 -6.48 -12.70
CA ARG A 67 23.75 -6.98 -13.94
C ARG A 67 22.28 -7.39 -13.75
N TYR A 68 21.96 -8.07 -12.66
CA TYR A 68 20.57 -8.44 -12.33
C TYR A 68 19.73 -7.24 -11.86
N ASN A 69 20.36 -6.24 -11.26
CA ASN A 69 19.70 -5.04 -10.74
C ASN A 69 20.27 -3.79 -11.42
N PRO A 70 19.93 -3.54 -12.70
CA PRO A 70 20.45 -2.39 -13.42
C PRO A 70 20.00 -1.06 -12.77
N ALA A 71 20.77 0.00 -13.00
CA ALA A 71 20.55 1.29 -12.33
C ALA A 71 19.16 1.88 -12.62
N TRP A 72 18.67 1.76 -13.86
CA TRP A 72 17.34 2.24 -14.25
C TRP A 72 16.23 1.55 -13.43
N TRP A 73 16.33 0.23 -13.21
CA TRP A 73 15.36 -0.53 -12.44
C TRP A 73 15.33 -0.10 -10.97
N ARG A 74 16.51 0.02 -10.36
CA ARG A 74 16.65 0.50 -8.97
C ARG A 74 16.08 1.91 -8.81
N ASN A 75 16.28 2.78 -9.79
CA ASN A 75 15.78 4.15 -9.76
C ASN A 75 14.27 4.20 -9.94
N SER A 76 13.71 3.44 -10.89
CA SER A 76 12.25 3.34 -11.07
C SER A 76 11.54 2.92 -9.79
N LEU A 77 12.08 1.93 -9.08
CA LEU A 77 11.47 1.47 -7.83
C LEU A 77 11.60 2.47 -6.68
N ARG A 78 12.68 3.25 -6.63
CA ARG A 78 12.78 4.38 -5.67
C ARG A 78 11.75 5.46 -5.99
N THR A 79 11.55 5.78 -7.27
CA THR A 79 10.53 6.74 -7.70
C THR A 79 9.13 6.26 -7.33
N VAL A 80 8.82 4.99 -7.58
CA VAL A 80 7.55 4.37 -7.14
C VAL A 80 7.42 4.42 -5.62
N GLY A 81 8.50 4.14 -4.88
CA GLY A 81 8.53 4.26 -3.43
C GLY A 81 8.19 5.67 -2.95
N GLY A 82 8.78 6.70 -3.57
CA GLY A 82 8.47 8.11 -3.28
C GLY A 82 7.02 8.46 -3.59
N ALA A 83 6.48 8.00 -4.72
CA ALA A 83 5.08 8.19 -5.08
C ALA A 83 4.13 7.53 -4.07
N LEU A 84 4.46 6.33 -3.58
CA LEU A 84 3.70 5.66 -2.52
C LEU A 84 3.72 6.43 -1.20
N VAL A 85 4.87 6.98 -0.81
CA VAL A 85 4.94 7.81 0.40
C VAL A 85 4.03 9.03 0.26
N LEU A 86 4.09 9.74 -0.87
CA LEU A 86 3.19 10.88 -1.13
C LEU A 86 1.73 10.46 -1.09
N LEU A 87 1.39 9.33 -1.75
CA LEU A 87 0.02 8.79 -1.74
C LEU A 87 -0.44 8.46 -0.32
N GLY A 88 0.42 7.84 0.49
CA GLY A 88 0.12 7.48 1.87
C GLY A 88 -0.12 8.69 2.76
N VAL A 89 0.64 9.78 2.57
CA VAL A 89 0.38 11.06 3.26
C VAL A 89 -0.97 11.62 2.81
N VAL A 90 -1.19 11.76 1.50
CA VAL A 90 -2.44 12.33 0.94
C VAL A 90 -3.67 11.56 1.41
N ARG A 91 -3.63 10.22 1.37
CA ARG A 91 -4.72 9.35 1.84
C ARG A 91 -4.86 9.37 3.35
N GLY A 92 -3.75 9.41 4.09
CA GLY A 92 -3.77 9.43 5.56
C GLY A 92 -4.31 10.74 6.13
N THR A 93 -4.12 11.86 5.42
CA THR A 93 -4.64 13.17 5.83
C THR A 93 -6.05 13.46 5.31
N GLU A 94 -6.60 12.63 4.43
CA GLU A 94 -7.97 12.74 3.94
C GLU A 94 -8.97 12.58 5.11
N GLY A 95 -9.91 13.53 5.25
CA GLY A 95 -10.86 13.60 6.38
C GLY A 95 -10.42 14.49 7.54
N TRP A 96 -9.12 14.51 7.84
CA TRP A 96 -8.56 15.34 8.91
C TRP A 96 -8.12 16.73 8.41
N LEU A 97 -7.39 16.79 7.29
CA LEU A 97 -6.82 18.03 6.75
C LEU A 97 -7.67 18.64 5.62
N TRP A 98 -8.42 17.81 4.90
CA TRP A 98 -9.32 18.20 3.81
C TRP A 98 -10.46 17.18 3.67
N ASN A 99 -11.56 17.55 3.00
CA ASN A 99 -12.73 16.68 2.82
C ASN A 99 -13.45 16.31 4.14
N SER A 100 -13.40 17.21 5.14
CA SER A 100 -13.96 17.05 6.48
C SER A 100 -15.48 16.87 6.52
N ASP A 101 -16.18 17.35 5.49
CA ASP A 101 -17.65 17.25 5.38
C ASP A 101 -18.15 15.80 5.26
N LYS A 102 -17.30 14.87 4.80
CA LYS A 102 -17.61 13.44 4.78
C LYS A 102 -17.76 12.84 6.18
N TYR A 103 -17.06 13.39 7.17
CA TYR A 103 -17.08 12.91 8.56
C TYR A 103 -18.07 13.69 9.45
N THR A 104 -18.40 14.94 9.12
CA THR A 104 -19.41 15.71 9.87
C THR A 104 -20.84 15.15 9.70
N LYS A 105 -21.19 14.62 8.52
CA LYS A 105 -22.46 13.89 8.36
C LYS A 105 -22.52 12.59 9.18
N GLU A 106 -21.37 11.98 9.45
CA GLU A 106 -21.25 10.74 10.22
C GLU A 106 -21.49 10.97 11.72
N LYS A 107 -21.13 12.15 12.23
CA LYS A 107 -21.28 12.52 13.66
C LYS A 107 -22.69 12.99 14.04
N ASN A 108 -23.46 13.56 13.10
CA ASN A 108 -24.82 14.07 13.31
C ASN A 108 -25.94 13.05 13.03
N SER A 109 -25.59 11.82 12.65
CA SER A 109 -26.55 10.74 12.38
C SER A 109 -26.52 9.61 13.43
N ARG A 110 -25.91 9.88 14.60
CA ARG A 110 -26.06 9.06 15.81
C ARG A 110 -27.13 9.64 16.72
#